data_AF-A0A8H7N3R6-F1
#
_entry.id   AF-A0A8H7N3R6-F1
#
_cell.length_a   1.000
_cell.length_b   1.000
_cell.length_c   1.000
_cell.angle_alpha   90.00
_cell.angle_beta   90.00
_cell.angle_gamma   90.00
#
_symmetry.space_group_name_H-M   'P 1'
#
loop_
_entity.id
_entity.type
_entity.pdbx_description
1 polymer ?
#
loop_
_entity_poly.entity_id
_entity_poly.type
_entity_poly.pdbx_seq_one_letter_code
_entity_poly.pdbx_strand_id
1 'polypeptide(L)'
;MVSTPDDVEMLDADLADDDNLSLTSTITDEINSDEEWTAEGIIAEGRMNGVKHWLVEWTGYPLAEATWEPRTHVQGQLLRTWRKRKARQERGEEGRFDLNIWRNALSEQLRAKYARHEKRNEKRLHMGLAPTTWEQPVDELLKLT
;
A
#
# COMPACT_ATOMS: atom_id res chain seq x y z
N MET A 1 38.20 47.62 31.53
CA MET A 1 38.06 46.20 31.12
C MET A 1 36.87 45.63 31.86
N VAL A 2 35.74 45.49 31.18
CA VAL A 2 34.56 44.66 31.49
C VAL A 2 33.58 45.02 30.36
N SER A 3 33.64 44.27 29.26
CA SER A 3 32.91 43.02 28.97
C SER A 3 31.43 43.27 28.65
N THR A 4 31.01 42.58 27.59
CA THR A 4 29.84 42.75 26.72
C THR A 4 28.47 42.62 27.40
N PRO A 5 27.40 43.16 26.78
CA PRO A 5 26.02 42.91 27.17
C PRO A 5 25.46 41.74 26.34
N ASP A 6 25.28 40.59 26.97
CA ASP A 6 24.52 39.47 26.40
C ASP A 6 23.87 38.74 27.57
N ASP A 7 22.54 38.71 27.60
CA ASP A 7 21.72 37.64 28.18
C ASP A 7 20.25 37.95 27.87
N VAL A 8 19.91 37.80 26.59
CA VAL A 8 18.54 37.59 26.14
C VAL A 8 18.21 36.11 26.35
N GLU A 9 17.69 35.76 27.52
CA GLU A 9 17.04 34.46 27.71
C GLU A 9 15.65 34.47 27.04
N MET A 10 15.67 34.20 25.75
CA MET A 10 14.56 33.63 25.00
C MET A 10 15.07 32.29 24.51
N LEU A 11 14.42 31.19 24.90
CA LEU A 11 14.07 30.05 24.04
C LEU A 11 13.45 28.95 24.92
N ASP A 12 12.11 28.94 24.94
CA ASP A 12 11.29 27.76 25.19
C ASP A 12 11.75 26.64 24.24
N ALA A 13 12.54 25.69 24.77
CA ALA A 13 13.03 24.53 24.03
C ALA A 13 12.51 23.25 24.68
N ASP A 14 11.19 23.06 24.66
CA ASP A 14 10.58 21.73 24.83
C ASP A 14 9.34 21.53 23.96
N LEU A 15 9.33 22.11 22.75
CA LEU A 15 8.45 21.63 21.68
C LEU A 15 9.23 20.59 20.87
N ALA A 16 9.07 19.34 21.31
CA ALA A 16 9.27 18.16 20.50
C ALA A 16 8.67 18.37 19.10
N ASP A 17 9.51 18.35 18.07
CA ASP A 17 9.05 18.06 16.71
C ASP A 17 10.07 17.12 16.07
N ASP A 18 9.96 15.86 16.46
CA ASP A 18 10.46 14.69 15.72
C ASP A 18 9.61 14.45 14.44
N ASP A 19 9.05 15.52 13.83
CA ASP A 19 8.34 15.48 12.56
C ASP A 19 9.28 15.94 11.42
N ASN A 20 10.42 15.25 11.29
CA ASN A 20 11.00 15.06 9.96
C ASN A 20 10.21 14.00 9.15
N LEU A 21 8.91 13.82 9.46
CA LEU A 21 7.92 13.17 8.62
C LEU A 21 7.78 13.96 7.33
N SER A 22 8.67 13.60 6.40
CA SER A 22 8.76 14.05 5.03
C SER A 22 7.42 14.52 4.45
N LEU A 23 7.26 15.84 4.35
CA LEU A 23 6.11 16.51 3.75
C LEU A 23 5.94 16.18 2.25
N THR A 24 6.90 15.48 1.66
CA THR A 24 6.90 15.04 0.26
C THR A 24 6.97 13.52 0.07
N SER A 25 7.45 12.73 1.03
CA SER A 25 7.66 11.29 0.80
C SER A 25 6.44 10.47 1.19
N THR A 26 5.43 10.45 0.31
CA THR A 26 4.85 9.14 -0.04
C THR A 26 5.83 8.59 -1.04
N ILE A 27 6.89 7.95 -0.56
CA ILE A 27 7.85 7.15 -1.32
C ILE A 27 7.28 6.80 -2.70
N THR A 28 7.60 7.63 -3.69
CA THR A 28 7.88 7.16 -5.04
C THR A 28 9.25 6.53 -4.90
N ASP A 29 9.32 5.36 -4.27
CA ASP A 29 10.40 4.45 -4.59
C ASP A 29 10.26 4.32 -6.10
N GLU A 30 11.31 4.71 -6.81
CA GLU A 30 11.48 4.38 -8.20
C GLU A 30 11.41 2.85 -8.27
N ILE A 31 10.19 2.32 -8.42
CA ILE A 31 9.96 0.89 -8.63
C ILE A 31 10.71 0.59 -9.91
N ASN A 32 11.89 0.00 -9.77
CA ASN A 32 12.68 -0.42 -10.91
C ASN A 32 11.81 -1.43 -11.64
N SER A 33 11.43 -1.12 -12.88
CA SER A 33 10.60 -2.02 -13.71
C SER A 33 11.25 -3.40 -13.93
N ASP A 34 12.53 -3.54 -13.60
CA ASP A 34 13.32 -4.77 -13.69
C ASP A 34 13.41 -5.54 -12.36
N GLU A 35 12.79 -5.05 -11.29
CA GLU A 35 12.84 -5.69 -9.98
C GLU A 35 11.88 -6.88 -9.90
N GLU A 36 12.44 -8.09 -9.84
CA GLU A 36 11.68 -9.33 -9.74
C GLU A 36 11.30 -9.61 -8.28
N TRP A 37 10.03 -9.44 -7.92
CA TRP A 37 9.53 -9.78 -6.59
C TRP A 37 9.23 -11.27 -6.44
N THR A 38 9.47 -11.79 -5.24
CA THR A 38 9.15 -13.20 -4.93
C THR A 38 7.66 -13.34 -4.60
N ALA A 39 6.96 -14.11 -5.44
CA ALA A 39 5.58 -14.50 -5.17
C ALA A 39 5.53 -15.60 -4.10
N GLU A 40 4.72 -15.40 -3.05
CA GLU A 40 4.43 -16.40 -2.04
C GLU A 40 3.49 -17.48 -2.60
N GLY A 41 2.44 -17.06 -3.30
CA GLY A 41 1.42 -17.99 -3.77
C GLY A 41 0.36 -17.37 -4.65
N ILE A 42 -0.44 -18.23 -5.27
CA ILE A 42 -1.69 -17.81 -5.93
C ILE A 42 -2.82 -18.02 -4.94
N ILE A 43 -3.54 -16.95 -4.63
CA ILE A 43 -4.68 -16.97 -3.69
C ILE A 43 -6.02 -17.12 -4.40
N ALA A 44 -6.17 -16.62 -5.63
CA ALA A 44 -7.39 -16.78 -6.42
C ALA A 44 -7.13 -16.80 -7.93
N GLU A 45 -8.10 -17.27 -8.71
CA GLU A 45 -8.12 -17.15 -10.17
C GLU A 45 -9.41 -16.50 -10.64
N GLY A 46 -9.32 -15.66 -11.67
CA GLY A 46 -10.42 -14.87 -12.19
C GLY A 46 -10.32 -14.71 -13.71
N ARG A 47 -11.36 -14.14 -14.31
CA ARG A 47 -11.37 -13.75 -15.72
C ARG A 47 -11.70 -12.27 -15.81
N MET A 48 -10.82 -11.53 -16.47
CA MET A 48 -11.03 -10.11 -16.80
C MET A 48 -10.96 -10.00 -18.32
N ASN A 49 -12.00 -9.45 -18.95
CA ASN A 49 -12.11 -9.31 -20.40
C ASN A 49 -11.84 -10.62 -21.18
N GLY A 50 -12.30 -11.75 -20.65
CA GLY A 50 -12.09 -13.08 -21.25
C GLY A 50 -10.71 -13.69 -21.02
N VAL A 51 -9.75 -12.94 -20.47
CA VAL A 51 -8.39 -13.38 -20.17
C VAL A 51 -8.29 -13.84 -18.71
N LYS A 52 -7.69 -15.02 -18.50
CA LYS A 52 -7.44 -15.53 -17.15
C LYS A 52 -6.35 -14.72 -16.47
N HIS A 53 -6.65 -14.30 -15.25
CA HIS A 53 -5.72 -13.66 -14.33
C HIS A 53 -5.70 -14.43 -13.01
N TRP A 54 -4.60 -14.28 -12.28
CA TRP A 54 -4.37 -14.92 -11.00
C TRP A 54 -4.03 -13.85 -9.98
N LEU A 55 -4.70 -13.90 -8.82
CA LEU A 55 -4.37 -13.03 -7.71
C LEU A 55 -3.14 -13.61 -7.01
N VAL A 56 -2.02 -12.91 -7.12
CA VAL A 56 -0.72 -13.32 -6.59
C VAL A 56 -0.47 -12.60 -5.28
N GLU A 57 -0.15 -13.38 -4.25
CA GLU A 57 0.32 -12.89 -2.96
C GLU A 57 1.86 -12.83 -2.99
N TRP A 58 2.40 -11.72 -2.49
CA TRP A 58 3.84 -11.41 -2.55
C TRP A 58 4.50 -11.64 -1.20
N THR A 59 5.67 -12.27 -1.21
CA THR A 59 6.40 -12.59 0.02
C THR A 59 6.83 -11.31 0.74
N GLY A 60 6.44 -11.17 2.01
CA GLY A 60 6.80 -10.02 2.84
C GLY A 60 5.91 -8.80 2.68
N TYR A 61 4.87 -8.88 1.84
CA TYR A 61 3.90 -7.81 1.65
C TYR A 61 2.53 -8.19 2.22
N PRO A 62 1.74 -7.21 2.71
CA PRO A 62 0.40 -7.50 3.19
C PRO A 62 -0.51 -7.93 2.05
N LEU A 63 -1.57 -8.66 2.37
CA LEU A 63 -2.57 -9.12 1.41
C LEU A 63 -3.14 -8.01 0.52
N ALA A 64 -3.24 -6.78 1.04
CA ALA A 64 -3.69 -5.61 0.28
C ALA A 64 -2.82 -5.29 -0.95
N GLU A 65 -1.55 -5.72 -0.97
CA GLU A 65 -0.62 -5.57 -2.09
C GLU A 65 -0.71 -6.73 -3.09
N ALA A 66 -1.57 -7.73 -2.87
CA ALA A 66 -1.75 -8.81 -3.84
C ALA A 66 -2.34 -8.27 -5.16
N THR A 67 -1.77 -8.69 -6.28
CA THR A 67 -2.09 -8.16 -7.62
C THR A 67 -2.66 -9.21 -8.56
N TRP A 68 -3.52 -8.80 -9.49
CA TRP A 68 -4.07 -9.67 -10.53
C TRP A 68 -3.11 -9.77 -11.72
N GLU A 69 -2.31 -10.83 -11.74
CA GLU A 69 -1.29 -11.05 -12.77
C GLU A 69 -1.80 -11.89 -13.95
N PRO A 70 -1.39 -11.57 -15.18
CA PRO A 70 -1.68 -12.39 -16.35
C PRO A 70 -0.88 -13.69 -16.33
N ARG A 71 -1.23 -14.60 -17.26
CA ARG A 71 -0.59 -15.92 -17.35
C ARG A 71 0.92 -15.85 -17.60
N THR A 72 1.37 -14.78 -18.23
CA THR A 72 2.77 -14.54 -18.60
C THR A 72 3.65 -14.28 -17.38
N HIS A 73 3.11 -13.73 -16.29
CA HIS A 73 3.89 -13.50 -15.06
C HIS A 73 3.78 -14.68 -14.08
N VAL A 74 2.73 -15.49 -14.20
CA VAL A 74 2.47 -16.63 -13.31
C VAL A 74 2.90 -17.94 -13.97
N GLN A 75 4.18 -18.25 -13.88
CA GLN A 75 4.79 -19.42 -14.53
C GLN A 75 5.45 -20.40 -13.56
N GLY A 76 5.91 -21.54 -14.10
CA GLY A 76 6.78 -22.47 -13.38
C GLY A 76 6.16 -23.10 -12.12
N GLN A 77 6.89 -22.98 -11.01
CA GLN A 77 6.55 -23.56 -9.71
C GLN A 77 5.21 -23.01 -9.17
N LEU A 78 4.96 -21.71 -9.32
CA LEU A 78 3.78 -21.03 -8.78
C LEU A 78 2.47 -21.57 -9.36
N LEU A 79 2.45 -21.84 -10.67
CA LEU A 79 1.28 -22.44 -11.30
C LEU A 79 1.12 -23.92 -10.91
N ARG A 80 2.22 -24.65 -10.67
CA ARG A 80 2.18 -26.04 -10.21
C ARG A 80 1.60 -26.13 -8.80
N THR A 81 1.99 -25.25 -7.88
CA THR A 81 1.43 -25.18 -6.52
C THR A 81 -0.05 -24.81 -6.56
N TRP A 82 -0.44 -23.85 -7.41
CA TRP A 82 -1.85 -23.49 -7.61
C TRP A 82 -2.70 -24.65 -8.12
N ARG A 83 -2.23 -25.39 -9.13
CA ARG A 83 -2.94 -26.57 -9.65
C ARG A 83 -3.15 -27.64 -8.58
N LYS A 84 -2.13 -27.89 -7.74
CA LYS A 84 -2.26 -28.80 -6.60
C LYS A 84 -3.31 -28.31 -5.60
N ARG A 85 -3.30 -27.01 -5.30
CA ARG A 85 -4.26 -26.36 -4.41
C ARG A 85 -5.70 -26.46 -4.93
N LYS A 86 -5.91 -26.17 -6.20
CA LYS A 86 -7.18 -26.37 -6.91
C LYS A 86 -7.69 -27.81 -6.82
N ALA A 87 -6.82 -28.79 -7.03
CA ALA A 87 -7.21 -30.20 -6.91
C ALA A 87 -7.64 -30.56 -5.49
N ARG A 88 -7.01 -30.00 -4.45
CA ARG A 88 -7.45 -30.15 -3.05
C ARG A 88 -8.82 -29.50 -2.82
N GLN A 89 -9.04 -28.31 -3.39
CA GLN A 89 -10.34 -27.62 -3.31
C GLN A 89 -11.46 -28.41 -3.99
N GLU A 90 -11.19 -29.05 -5.13
CA GLU A 90 -12.15 -29.91 -5.83
C GLU A 90 -12.48 -31.18 -5.05
N ARG A 91 -11.52 -31.71 -4.28
CA ARG A 91 -11.75 -32.82 -3.34
C ARG A 91 -12.43 -32.39 -2.03
N GLY A 92 -12.61 -31.09 -1.81
CA GLY A 92 -13.18 -30.54 -0.57
C GLY A 92 -12.22 -30.56 0.62
N GLU A 93 -10.93 -30.79 0.40
CA GLU A 93 -9.90 -30.77 1.46
C GLU A 93 -9.54 -29.34 1.89
N GLU A 94 -9.72 -28.38 0.98
CA GLU A 94 -9.39 -26.97 1.20
C GLU A 94 -10.52 -26.07 0.69
N GLY A 95 -10.85 -25.01 1.42
CA GLY A 95 -11.81 -24.01 0.97
C GLY A 95 -11.27 -23.16 -0.19
N ARG A 96 -12.18 -22.58 -0.97
CA ARG A 96 -11.80 -21.49 -1.88
C ARG A 96 -11.49 -20.25 -1.06
N PHE A 97 -10.52 -19.46 -1.50
CA PHE A 97 -10.23 -18.18 -0.88
C PHE A 97 -11.40 -17.22 -1.07
N ASP A 98 -11.81 -16.55 0.00
CA ASP A 98 -12.85 -15.51 -0.05
C ASP A 98 -12.22 -14.18 -0.50
N LEU A 99 -12.56 -13.75 -1.71
CA LEU A 99 -12.09 -12.49 -2.29
C LEU A 99 -12.49 -11.27 -1.46
N ASN A 100 -13.53 -11.37 -0.62
CA ASN A 100 -13.91 -10.28 0.27
C ASN A 100 -12.85 -10.00 1.33
N ILE A 101 -12.06 -10.99 1.74
CA ILE A 101 -10.95 -10.79 2.69
C ILE A 101 -9.90 -9.85 2.06
N TRP A 102 -9.52 -10.13 0.81
CA TRP A 102 -8.60 -9.27 0.05
C TRP A 102 -9.16 -7.86 -0.17
N ARG A 103 -10.44 -7.76 -0.59
CA ARG A 103 -11.12 -6.46 -0.78
C ARG A 103 -11.16 -5.61 0.48
N ASN A 104 -11.44 -6.23 1.62
CA ASN A 104 -11.47 -5.56 2.91
C ASN A 104 -10.08 -5.05 3.30
N ALA A 105 -9.05 -5.89 3.14
CA ALA A 105 -7.66 -5.50 3.40
C ALA A 105 -7.22 -4.32 2.52
N LEU A 106 -7.54 -4.37 1.22
CA LEU A 106 -7.26 -3.28 0.29
C LEU A 106 -8.02 -2.00 0.65
N SER A 107 -9.29 -2.12 1.02
CA SER A 107 -10.11 -0.98 1.46
C SER A 107 -9.54 -0.32 2.72
N GLU A 108 -9.11 -1.11 3.69
CA GLU A 108 -8.50 -0.62 4.93
C GLU A 108 -7.16 0.11 4.65
N GLN A 109 -6.31 -0.48 3.81
CA GLN A 109 -5.05 0.14 3.40
C GLN A 109 -5.29 1.49 2.70
N LEU A 110 -6.24 1.55 1.76
CA LEU A 110 -6.59 2.78 1.05
C LEU A 110 -7.12 3.86 2.01
N ARG A 111 -8.03 3.49 2.92
CA ARG A 111 -8.56 4.40 3.95
C ARG A 111 -7.45 4.94 4.85
N ALA A 112 -6.53 4.09 5.28
CA ALA A 112 -5.40 4.50 6.10
C ALA A 112 -4.47 5.47 5.35
N LYS A 113 -4.19 5.19 4.07
CA LYS A 113 -3.39 6.07 3.20
C LYS A 113 -4.05 7.44 3.03
N TYR A 114 -5.37 7.45 2.82
CA TYR A 114 -6.14 8.66 2.66
C TYR A 114 -6.28 9.48 3.95
N ALA A 115 -6.55 8.83 5.09
CA ALA A 115 -6.61 9.50 6.39
C ALA A 115 -5.27 10.20 6.73
N ARG A 116 -4.14 9.59 6.38
CA ARG A 116 -2.82 10.25 6.49
C ARG A 116 -2.71 11.46 5.57
N HIS A 117 -3.19 11.35 4.34
CA HIS A 117 -3.21 12.46 3.39
C HIS A 117 -4.10 13.63 3.87
N GLU A 118 -5.30 13.35 4.41
CA GLU A 118 -6.17 14.38 5.00
C GLU A 118 -5.51 15.10 6.17
N LYS A 119 -4.93 14.37 7.11
CA LYS A 119 -4.18 14.97 8.25
C LYS A 119 -3.04 15.86 7.78
N ARG A 120 -2.30 15.46 6.74
CA ARG A 120 -1.27 16.31 6.14
C ARG A 120 -1.88 17.58 5.54
N ASN A 121 -3.01 17.48 4.86
CA ASN A 121 -3.71 18.64 4.31
C ASN A 121 -4.24 19.60 5.39
N GLU A 122 -4.72 19.08 6.52
CA GLU A 122 -5.09 19.90 7.69
C GLU A 122 -3.89 20.70 8.21
N LYS A 123 -2.71 20.05 8.37
CA LYS A 123 -1.46 20.72 8.77
C LYS A 123 -1.05 21.79 7.75
N ARG A 124 -1.16 21.48 6.45
CA ARG A 124 -0.88 22.44 5.36
C ARG A 124 -1.79 23.66 5.40
N LEU A 125 -3.10 23.45 5.55
CA LEU A 125 -4.08 24.54 5.65
C LEU A 125 -3.81 25.43 6.87
N HIS A 126 -3.48 24.81 8.02
CA HIS A 126 -3.09 25.55 9.22
C HIS A 126 -1.83 26.41 9.00
N MET A 127 -0.91 25.96 8.15
CA MET A 127 0.30 26.69 7.75
C MET A 127 0.08 27.68 6.59
N GLY A 128 -1.16 27.89 6.12
CA GLY A 128 -1.46 28.77 4.98
C GLY A 128 -1.01 28.21 3.62
N LEU A 129 -0.66 26.93 3.54
CA LEU A 129 -0.30 26.24 2.31
C LEU A 129 -1.55 25.64 1.65
N ALA A 130 -1.57 25.62 0.32
CA ALA A 130 -2.63 24.95 -0.44
C ALA A 130 -2.63 23.43 -0.15
N PRO A 131 -3.81 22.80 0.02
CA PRO A 131 -3.91 21.36 0.19
C PRO A 131 -3.47 20.65 -1.11
N THR A 132 -2.90 19.46 -0.97
CA THR A 132 -2.59 18.60 -2.10
C THR A 132 -3.82 17.79 -2.50
N THR A 133 -3.95 17.49 -3.78
CA THR A 133 -5.02 16.62 -4.30
C THR A 133 -4.49 15.20 -4.41
N TRP A 134 -5.32 14.23 -4.07
CA TRP A 134 -5.03 12.83 -4.32
C TRP A 134 -5.49 12.49 -5.74
N GLU A 135 -4.58 12.00 -6.61
CA GLU A 135 -4.81 11.88 -8.06
C GLU A 135 -6.01 10.98 -8.45
N GLN A 136 -6.42 10.05 -7.58
CA GLN A 136 -7.58 9.18 -7.81
C GLN A 136 -8.55 9.18 -6.62
N PRO A 137 -9.77 9.74 -6.75
CA PRO A 137 -10.69 9.84 -5.62
C PRO A 137 -10.88 8.48 -4.94
N VAL A 138 -10.75 8.45 -3.61
CA VAL A 138 -10.82 7.20 -2.84
C VAL A 138 -12.12 6.43 -3.06
N ASP A 139 -13.21 7.16 -3.30
CA ASP A 139 -14.50 6.57 -3.63
C ASP A 139 -14.49 5.82 -4.96
N GLU A 140 -13.63 6.19 -5.92
CA GLU A 140 -13.45 5.44 -7.16
C GLU A 140 -12.57 4.21 -6.95
N LEU A 141 -11.53 4.32 -6.15
CA LEU A 141 -10.66 3.18 -5.81
C LEU A 141 -11.41 2.11 -5.00
N LEU A 142 -12.29 2.51 -4.09
CA LEU A 142 -13.13 1.60 -3.30
C LEU A 142 -14.29 0.99 -4.11
N LYS A 143 -14.68 1.58 -5.25
CA LYS A 143 -15.66 0.98 -6.18
C LYS A 143 -15.06 -0.11 -7.06
N LEU A 144 -13.73 -0.16 -7.17
CA LEU A 144 -13.01 -1.17 -7.96
C LEU A 144 -12.74 -2.46 -7.16
N THR A 145 -12.93 -2.43 -5.84
CA THR A 145 -12.80 -3.59 -4.95
C THR A 145 -14.15 -4.24 -4.73
#